data_AF-A0AAW2XQE6-F1
#
_entry.id   AF-A0AAW2XQE6-F1
#
_cell.length_a   1.000
_cell.length_b   1.000
_cell.length_c   1.000
_cell.angle_alpha   90.00
_cell.angle_beta   90.00
_cell.angle_gamma   90.00
#
_symmetry.space_group_name_H-M   'P 1'
#
loop_
_entity.id
_entity.type
_entity.pdbx_description
1 polymer ?
#
loop_
_entity_poly.entity_id
_entity_poly.type
_entity_poly.pdbx_seq_one_letter_code
_entity_poly.pdbx_strand_id
1 'polypeptide(L)'
;MTAQRSIPLITGCHFGRRKRGTRGLVICLIKAWKEILQWWPSVITRDCRQVFEGLDSLVDVAEAPELWPRPAEAFPQIQCTVLDLAPIVAGLEGGRNLKYIEEICSSIFPHQMQFYSR
;
A
#
# COMPACT_ATOMS: atom_id res chain seq x y z
N MET A 1 -22.29 -34.49 14.67
CA MET A 1 -21.15 -33.67 15.18
C MET A 1 -20.10 -33.75 14.08
N THR A 2 -19.78 -32.77 13.26
CA THR A 2 -19.70 -31.30 13.41
C THR A 2 -20.08 -30.60 12.09
N ALA A 3 -20.46 -29.34 12.24
CA ALA A 3 -21.12 -28.50 11.24
C ALA A 3 -20.15 -27.88 10.21
N GLN A 4 -20.57 -27.91 8.94
CA GLN A 4 -20.82 -26.75 8.06
C GLN A 4 -19.82 -25.57 8.09
N ARG A 5 -19.21 -25.28 6.93
CA ARG A 5 -19.54 -24.11 6.09
C ARG A 5 -18.68 -24.10 4.82
N SER A 6 -19.31 -24.44 3.71
CA SER A 6 -18.80 -24.24 2.36
C SER A 6 -18.53 -22.75 2.12
N ILE A 7 -17.35 -22.46 1.60
CA ILE A 7 -16.91 -21.13 1.15
C ILE A 7 -17.91 -20.63 0.10
N PRO A 8 -18.48 -19.42 0.20
CA PRO A 8 -19.26 -18.86 -0.89
C PRO A 8 -18.28 -18.51 -2.02
N LEU A 9 -18.37 -19.27 -3.12
CA LEU A 9 -17.87 -18.83 -4.42
C LEU A 9 -18.60 -17.52 -4.74
N ILE A 10 -17.84 -16.43 -4.83
CA ILE A 10 -18.35 -15.13 -5.26
C ILE A 10 -18.76 -15.28 -6.73
N THR A 11 -20.03 -15.61 -6.95
CA THR A 11 -20.70 -15.48 -8.24
C THR A 11 -21.07 -14.02 -8.46
N GLY A 12 -20.57 -13.46 -9.56
CA GLY A 12 -21.23 -12.33 -10.22
C GLY A 12 -20.52 -10.97 -10.15
N CYS A 13 -19.35 -10.84 -10.78
CA CYS A 13 -18.96 -9.54 -11.32
C CYS A 13 -19.56 -9.40 -12.73
N HIS A 14 -20.74 -8.78 -12.83
CA HIS A 14 -21.28 -8.33 -14.11
C HIS A 14 -20.37 -7.22 -14.67
N PHE A 15 -19.50 -7.58 -15.62
CA PHE A 15 -18.71 -6.61 -16.39
C PHE A 15 -19.64 -5.90 -17.38
N GLY A 16 -20.31 -4.85 -16.90
CA GLY A 16 -21.06 -3.93 -17.76
C GLY A 16 -20.09 -3.26 -18.72
N ARG A 17 -20.10 -3.67 -20.01
CA ARG A 17 -19.36 -3.02 -21.09
C ARG A 17 -19.90 -1.59 -21.29
N ARG A 18 -19.40 -0.61 -20.53
CA ARG A 18 -19.61 0.83 -20.80
C ARG A 18 -18.69 1.27 -21.94
N LYS A 19 -19.24 2.02 -22.90
CA LYS A 19 -18.56 2.45 -24.14
C LYS A 19 -17.21 3.12 -23.85
N ARG A 20 -16.16 2.60 -24.51
CA ARG A 20 -14.77 3.09 -24.44
C ARG A 20 -14.66 4.49 -25.06
N GLY A 21 -14.74 5.53 -24.25
CA GLY A 21 -14.12 6.83 -24.52
C GLY A 21 -12.84 6.99 -23.72
N THR A 22 -11.95 7.92 -24.08
CA THR A 22 -10.65 8.16 -23.42
C THR A 22 -10.78 8.37 -21.90
N ARG A 23 -11.86 9.04 -21.47
CA ARG A 23 -12.22 9.21 -20.04
C ARG A 23 -12.48 7.88 -19.32
N GLY A 24 -13.05 6.89 -20.01
CA GLY A 24 -13.27 5.55 -19.48
C GLY A 24 -11.97 4.77 -19.31
N LEU A 25 -11.00 4.95 -20.21
CA LEU A 25 -9.68 4.32 -20.11
C LEU A 25 -8.89 4.85 -18.90
N VAL A 26 -8.87 6.17 -18.69
CA VAL A 26 -8.18 6.78 -17.53
C VAL A 26 -8.76 6.27 -16.21
N ILE A 27 -10.09 6.20 -16.09
CA ILE A 27 -10.75 5.66 -14.89
C ILE A 27 -10.38 4.18 -14.68
N CYS A 28 -10.32 3.38 -15.74
CA CYS A 28 -9.91 1.98 -15.64
C CYS A 28 -8.45 1.85 -15.17
N LEU A 29 -7.54 2.68 -15.66
CA LEU A 29 -6.14 2.68 -15.26
C LEU A 29 -5.98 3.05 -13.78
N ILE A 30 -6.67 4.09 -13.31
CA ILE A 30 -6.64 4.49 -11.89
C ILE A 30 -7.17 3.37 -11.00
N LYS A 31 -8.26 2.70 -11.40
CA LYS A 31 -8.80 1.56 -10.65
C LYS A 31 -7.83 0.39 -10.61
N ALA A 32 -7.28 0.00 -11.75
CA ALA A 32 -6.32 -1.10 -11.83
C ALA A 32 -5.08 -0.81 -10.97
N TRP A 33 -4.55 0.41 -11.01
CA TRP A 33 -3.42 0.83 -10.18
C TRP A 33 -3.77 0.70 -8.69
N LYS A 34 -4.93 1.20 -8.27
CA LYS A 34 -5.37 1.08 -6.87
C LYS A 34 -5.51 -0.38 -6.42
N GLU A 35 -5.99 -1.25 -7.30
CA GLU A 35 -6.07 -2.70 -7.04
C GLU A 35 -4.70 -3.36 -6.91
N ILE A 36 -3.70 -2.90 -7.67
CA ILE A 36 -2.32 -3.35 -7.55
C ILE A 36 -1.72 -2.88 -6.21
N LEU A 37 -1.90 -1.60 -5.84
CA LEU A 37 -1.37 -1.05 -4.59
C LEU A 37 -1.94 -1.77 -3.36
N GLN A 38 -3.26 -1.98 -3.29
CA GLN A 38 -3.87 -2.68 -2.15
C GLN A 38 -3.41 -4.16 -2.02
N TRP A 39 -2.83 -4.74 -3.06
CA TRP A 39 -2.32 -6.11 -3.04
C TRP A 39 -0.92 -6.21 -2.41
N TRP A 40 -0.15 -5.11 -2.46
CA TRP A 40 1.22 -5.01 -1.95
C TRP A 40 1.43 -5.54 -0.51
N PRO A 41 0.57 -5.26 0.48
CA PRO A 41 0.73 -5.82 1.82
C PRO A 41 0.76 -7.35 1.85
N SER A 42 0.00 -7.99 0.95
CA SER A 42 -0.05 -9.45 0.86
C SER A 42 1.24 -10.01 0.27
N VAL A 43 1.81 -9.33 -0.72
CA VAL A 43 3.08 -9.71 -1.34
C VAL A 43 4.22 -9.60 -0.33
N ILE A 44 4.30 -8.49 0.42
CA ILE A 44 5.36 -8.33 1.43
C ILE A 44 5.29 -9.40 2.51
N THR A 45 4.10 -9.66 3.03
CA THR A 45 3.92 -10.56 4.17
C THR A 45 4.02 -12.04 3.80
N ARG A 46 3.76 -12.41 2.55
CA ARG A 46 3.74 -13.81 2.09
C ARG A 46 4.94 -14.17 1.22
N ASP A 47 5.21 -13.36 0.20
CA ASP A 47 6.12 -13.73 -0.88
C ASP A 47 7.52 -13.11 -0.68
N CYS A 48 7.60 -11.95 -0.03
CA CYS A 48 8.88 -11.26 0.22
C CYS A 48 9.37 -11.35 1.66
N ARG A 49 8.76 -12.22 2.49
CA ARG A 49 9.02 -12.27 3.94
C ARG A 49 10.51 -12.33 4.30
N GLN A 50 11.27 -13.15 3.59
CA GLN A 50 12.70 -13.38 3.81
C GLN A 50 13.55 -12.13 3.60
N VAL A 51 13.12 -11.20 2.75
CA VAL A 51 13.83 -9.92 2.52
C VAL A 51 13.79 -9.03 3.76
N PHE A 52 12.75 -9.17 4.57
CA PHE A 52 12.52 -8.38 5.78
C PHE A 52 12.97 -9.11 7.06
N GLU A 53 13.39 -10.38 6.97
CA GLU A 53 13.91 -11.12 8.12
C GLU A 53 15.25 -10.53 8.59
N GLY A 54 15.36 -10.25 9.89
CA GLY A 54 16.58 -9.71 10.51
C GLY A 54 16.75 -8.19 10.38
N LEU A 55 15.81 -7.47 9.76
CA LEU A 55 15.80 -6.02 9.82
C LEU A 55 15.36 -5.53 11.20
N ASP A 56 16.03 -4.50 11.70
CA ASP A 56 15.62 -3.80 12.93
C ASP A 56 14.68 -2.62 12.64
N SER A 57 14.83 -1.99 11.47
CA SER A 57 14.06 -0.82 11.06
C SER A 57 13.83 -0.76 9.55
N LEU A 58 12.70 -0.20 9.14
CA LEU A 58 12.33 0.04 7.75
C LEU A 58 11.74 1.43 7.60
N VAL A 59 12.24 2.20 6.62
CA VAL A 59 11.74 3.53 6.31
C VAL A 59 11.17 3.53 4.89
N ASP A 60 9.92 3.93 4.74
CA ASP A 60 9.25 4.08 3.46
C ASP A 60 8.92 5.55 3.19
N VAL A 61 9.02 5.93 1.93
CA VAL A 61 8.70 7.28 1.47
C VAL A 61 7.48 7.15 0.59
N ALA A 62 6.31 7.29 1.20
CA ALA A 62 5.10 6.65 0.72
C ALA A 62 4.31 7.50 -0.28
N GLU A 63 3.62 6.80 -1.17
CA GLU A 63 2.47 7.31 -1.95
C GLU A 63 1.14 6.78 -1.37
N ALA A 64 1.20 5.69 -0.57
CA ALA A 64 0.04 5.01 0.02
C ALA A 64 0.32 4.60 1.49
N PRO A 65 0.50 5.57 2.40
CA PRO A 65 0.85 5.32 3.80
C PRO A 65 -0.18 4.50 4.58
N GLU A 66 -1.44 4.46 4.15
CA GLU A 66 -2.53 3.71 4.78
C GLU A 66 -2.38 2.18 4.70
N LEU A 67 -1.48 1.66 3.86
CA LEU A 67 -1.28 0.22 3.66
C LEU A 67 -0.27 -0.41 4.64
N TRP A 68 0.50 0.41 5.35
CA TRP A 68 1.57 0.01 6.27
C TRP A 68 1.20 -0.73 7.57
N PRO A 69 -0.03 -0.61 8.12
CA PRO A 69 -0.39 -1.35 9.32
C PRO A 69 -0.24 -2.87 9.17
N ARG A 70 -0.60 -3.42 8.01
CA ARG A 70 -0.54 -4.88 7.76
C ARG A 70 0.90 -5.42 7.76
N PRO A 71 1.86 -4.84 7.01
CA PRO A 71 3.26 -5.21 7.14
C PRO A 71 3.80 -5.04 8.57
N ALA A 72 3.51 -3.91 9.23
CA ALA A 72 4.00 -3.66 10.58
C ALA A 72 3.51 -4.74 11.58
N GLU A 73 2.24 -5.16 11.50
CA GLU A 73 1.71 -6.24 12.32
C GLU A 73 2.36 -7.60 12.03
N ALA A 74 2.69 -7.87 10.77
CA ALA A 74 3.32 -9.13 10.36
C ALA A 74 4.79 -9.25 10.79
N PHE A 75 5.46 -8.11 10.98
CA PHE A 75 6.86 -8.03 11.41
C PHE A 75 7.00 -7.16 12.66
N PRO A 76 6.50 -7.61 13.82
CA PRO A 76 6.46 -6.81 15.05
C PRO A 76 7.86 -6.43 15.57
N GLN A 77 8.90 -7.16 15.15
CA GLN A 77 10.29 -6.86 15.48
C GLN A 77 10.87 -5.67 14.70
N ILE A 78 10.28 -5.31 13.55
CA ILE A 78 10.77 -4.23 12.70
C ILE A 78 10.07 -2.94 13.09
N GLN A 79 10.84 -1.88 13.32
CA GLN A 79 10.32 -0.52 13.46
C GLN A 79 10.09 0.10 12.08
N CYS A 80 8.82 0.22 11.68
CA CYS A 80 8.41 0.85 10.44
C CYS A 80 8.21 2.36 10.62
N THR A 81 8.79 3.15 9.73
CA THR A 81 8.60 4.60 9.67
C THR A 81 8.18 4.99 8.26
N VAL A 82 7.08 5.71 8.13
CA VAL A 82 6.53 6.16 6.87
C VAL A 82 6.63 7.68 6.79
N LEU A 83 7.30 8.16 5.76
CA LEU A 83 7.56 9.58 5.51
C LEU A 83 6.65 10.05 4.38
N ASP A 84 5.81 11.05 4.64
CA ASP A 84 4.92 11.66 3.64
C ASP A 84 4.51 13.07 4.08
N LEU A 85 3.81 13.81 3.22
CA LEU A 85 3.38 15.17 3.48
C LEU A 85 2.41 15.24 4.67
N ALA A 86 2.52 16.32 5.44
CA ALA A 86 1.69 16.56 6.63
C ALA A 86 0.19 16.31 6.42
N PRO A 87 -0.47 16.78 5.33
CA PRO A 87 -1.89 16.52 5.13
C PRO A 87 -2.24 15.04 4.96
N ILE A 88 -1.30 14.21 4.48
CA ILE A 88 -1.52 12.78 4.27
C ILE A 88 -1.42 12.03 5.60
N VAL A 89 -0.37 12.30 6.38
CA VAL A 89 -0.11 11.58 7.63
C VAL A 89 -0.93 12.10 8.83
N ALA A 90 -1.44 13.33 8.78
CA ALA A 90 -2.19 13.93 9.89
C ALA A 90 -3.46 13.14 10.31
N GLY A 91 -4.00 12.31 9.41
CA GLY A 91 -5.17 11.46 9.69
C GLY A 91 -4.84 10.00 9.99
N LEU A 92 -3.56 9.62 10.05
CA LEU A 92 -3.13 8.24 10.23
C LEU A 92 -2.61 8.01 11.65
N GLU A 93 -3.18 7.01 12.32
CA GLU A 93 -2.73 6.60 13.63
C GLU A 93 -1.64 5.54 13.49
N GLY A 94 -0.48 5.82 14.09
CA GLY A 94 0.62 4.86 14.19
C GLY A 94 0.30 3.68 15.13
N GLY A 95 1.20 2.72 15.17
CA GLY A 95 1.11 1.54 16.02
C GLY A 95 2.33 1.36 16.91
N ARG A 96 2.42 0.21 17.59
CA ARG A 96 3.56 -0.11 18.47
C ARG A 96 4.91 -0.06 17.75
N ASN A 97 4.93 -0.45 16.49
CA ASN A 97 6.12 -0.52 15.65
C ASN A 97 5.92 0.17 14.28
N LEU A 98 4.99 1.12 14.20
CA LEU A 98 4.69 1.90 13.00
C LEU A 98 4.55 3.37 13.36
N LYS A 99 5.32 4.22 12.70
CA LYS A 99 5.28 5.68 12.87
C LYS A 99 5.06 6.36 11.53
N TYR A 100 4.27 7.42 11.55
CA TYR A 100 4.12 8.34 10.43
C TYR A 100 4.83 9.65 10.79
N ILE A 101 5.66 10.16 9.88
CA ILE A 101 6.39 11.41 10.06
C ILE A 101 6.12 12.32 8.87
N GLU A 102 5.81 13.58 9.20
CA GLU A 102 5.60 14.65 8.22
C GLU A 102 6.95 15.03 7.59
N GLU A 103 7.12 14.76 6.30
CA GLU A 103 8.35 15.04 5.55
C GLU A 103 8.02 15.38 4.10
N ILE A 104 8.85 16.21 3.48
CA ILE A 104 8.76 16.45 2.03
C ILE A 104 9.76 15.51 1.37
N CYS A 105 9.28 14.52 0.60
CA CYS A 105 10.15 13.58 -0.10
C CYS A 105 11.27 14.26 -0.93
N SER A 106 11.03 15.49 -1.45
CA SER A 106 12.04 16.27 -2.16
C SER A 106 13.24 16.72 -1.33
N SER A 107 13.10 16.93 -0.02
CA SER A 107 14.26 17.22 0.86
C SER A 107 15.10 15.98 1.13
N ILE A 108 14.51 14.79 1.06
CA ILE A 108 15.18 13.51 1.28
C ILE A 108 15.88 13.03 0.00
N PHE A 109 15.27 13.20 -1.18
CA PHE A 109 15.83 12.80 -2.47
C PHE A 109 15.85 13.96 -3.51
N PRO A 110 16.70 14.97 -3.32
CA PRO A 110 16.74 16.16 -4.17
C PRO A 110 17.10 15.88 -5.64
N HIS A 111 17.70 14.72 -5.94
CA HIS A 111 18.10 14.33 -7.30
C HIS A 111 17.08 13.47 -8.06
N GLN A 112 16.13 12.81 -7.39
CA GLN A 112 15.20 11.88 -8.04
C GLN A 112 14.01 12.61 -8.70
N MET A 113 13.58 13.75 -8.14
CA MET A 113 12.47 14.52 -8.72
C MET A 113 12.80 15.17 -10.08
N GLN A 114 14.09 15.33 -10.43
CA GLN A 114 14.51 15.84 -11.74
C GLN A 114 14.16 14.87 -12.89
N PHE A 115 13.92 13.59 -12.59
CA PHE A 115 13.51 12.61 -13.59
C PHE A 115 12.01 12.67 -13.91
N TYR A 116 11.18 13.20 -13.01
CA TYR A 116 9.73 13.29 -13.22
C TYR A 116 9.30 14.63 -13.83
N SER A 117 10.17 15.64 -13.82
CA SER A 117 9.91 16.97 -14.39
C SER A 117 10.55 17.19 -15.77
N ARG A 118 10.81 16.13 -16.55
CA ARG A 118 11.24 16.23 -17.95
C ARG A 118 10.25 15.60 -18.89
#